data_AF-A0A2M6GJ93-F1
#
_entry.id   AF-A0A2M6GJ93-F1
#
_cell.length_a   1.000
_cell.length_b   1.000
_cell.length_c   1.000
_cell.angle_alpha   90.00
_cell.angle_beta   90.00
_cell.angle_gamma   90.00
#
_symmetry.space_group_name_H-M   'P 1'
#
loop_
_entity.id
_entity.type
_entity.pdbx_description
1 polymer ?
#
loop_
_entity_poly.entity_id
_entity_poly.type
_entity_poly.pdbx_seq_one_letter_code
_entity_poly.pdbx_strand_id
1 'polypeptide(L)'
;MFKMKIKLFSILLLCSVFVVKSFAQESDGVKNVHSVKLSYLSLGYSYEHAITKQAVINSEIKLLYGFGANTIISSSRVNYYALIPLIRLEPRYYYNFLKRTNKGK
;
A
#
# COMPACT_ATOMS: atom_id res chain seq x y z
N MET A 1 10.20 -33.09 13.39
CA MET A 1 9.06 -32.92 12.46
C MET A 1 7.88 -32.12 13.06
N PHE A 2 7.53 -32.28 14.35
CA PHE A 2 6.40 -31.57 15.00
C PHE A 2 6.55 -30.03 15.11
N LYS A 3 7.76 -29.50 15.38
CA LYS A 3 8.02 -28.05 15.50
C LYS A 3 7.71 -27.25 14.22
N MET A 4 7.93 -27.81 13.03
CA MET A 4 7.61 -27.16 11.74
C MET A 4 6.10 -27.10 11.51
N LYS A 5 5.35 -28.14 11.89
CA LYS A 5 3.90 -28.19 11.74
C LYS A 5 3.20 -27.13 12.60
N ILE A 6 3.72 -26.86 13.81
CA ILE A 6 3.21 -25.81 14.71
C ILE A 6 3.46 -24.40 14.14
N LYS A 7 4.62 -24.15 13.51
CA LYS A 7 4.90 -22.88 12.81
C LYS A 7 4.01 -22.68 11.58
N LEU A 8 3.76 -23.74 10.82
CA LEU A 8 2.87 -23.69 9.66
C LEU A 8 1.41 -23.43 10.07
N PHE A 9 0.97 -24.07 11.16
CA PHE A 9 -0.38 -23.89 11.71
C PHE A 9 -0.60 -22.47 12.24
N SER A 10 0.41 -21.88 12.89
CA SER A 10 0.33 -20.50 13.38
C SER A 10 0.33 -19.47 12.24
N ILE A 11 1.05 -19.71 11.14
CA ILE A 11 0.96 -18.89 9.92
C ILE A 11 -0.44 -19.00 9.30
N LEU A 12 -1.00 -20.21 9.21
CA LEU A 12 -2.34 -20.44 8.65
C LEU A 12 -3.43 -19.76 9.49
N LEU A 13 -3.30 -19.81 10.82
CA LEU A 13 -4.19 -19.15 11.77
C LEU A 13 -4.10 -17.62 11.66
N LEU A 14 -2.92 -17.08 11.38
CA LEU A 14 -2.75 -15.63 11.13
C LEU A 14 -3.45 -15.21 9.82
N CYS A 15 -3.42 -16.06 8.79
CA CYS A 15 -4.09 -15.79 7.52
C CYS A 15 -5.62 -15.83 7.62
N SER A 16 -6.21 -16.61 8.52
CA SER A 16 -7.68 -16.72 8.65
C SER A 16 -8.33 -15.48 9.29
N VAL A 17 -7.57 -14.68 10.05
CA VAL A 17 -8.04 -13.41 10.61
C VAL A 17 -8.28 -12.36 9.52
N PHE A 18 -7.68 -12.52 8.34
CA PHE A 18 -7.86 -11.61 7.20
C PHE A 18 -9.06 -11.94 6.30
N VAL A 19 -9.94 -12.88 6.69
CA VAL A 19 -11.22 -13.10 6.01
C VAL A 19 -12.19 -11.98 6.40
N VAL A 20 -11.99 -10.81 5.82
CA VAL A 20 -12.83 -9.63 6.06
C VAL A 20 -14.12 -9.77 5.25
N LYS A 21 -15.27 -9.59 5.91
CA LYS A 21 -16.58 -9.53 5.26
C LYS A 21 -16.63 -8.35 4.29
N SER A 22 -16.74 -8.61 2.99
CA SER A 22 -17.10 -7.60 2.00
C SER A 22 -18.57 -7.23 2.16
N PHE A 23 -18.87 -6.22 2.95
CA PHE A 23 -20.13 -5.50 2.82
C PHE A 23 -20.00 -4.60 1.60
N ALA A 24 -20.66 -4.97 0.50
CA ALA A 24 -20.87 -4.07 -0.62
C ALA A 24 -21.83 -2.95 -0.15
N GLN A 25 -21.29 -1.93 0.52
CA GLN A 25 -22.05 -0.73 0.81
C GLN A 25 -22.31 0.01 -0.51
N GLU A 26 -23.56 0.21 -0.85
CA GLU A 26 -24.00 1.04 -1.97
C GLU A 26 -23.61 2.49 -1.64
N SER A 27 -22.66 3.06 -2.39
CA SER A 27 -22.27 4.47 -2.20
C SER A 27 -22.31 5.22 -3.51
N ASP A 28 -22.97 6.36 -3.49
CA ASP A 28 -23.15 7.30 -4.61
C ASP A 28 -21.87 8.06 -5.01
N GLY A 29 -20.68 7.55 -4.67
CA GLY A 29 -19.42 8.27 -4.75
C GLY A 29 -18.20 7.40 -4.52
N VAL A 30 -17.02 7.97 -4.81
CA VAL A 30 -15.73 7.38 -4.45
C VAL A 30 -15.69 7.08 -2.95
N LYS A 31 -15.06 5.97 -2.58
CA LYS A 31 -15.06 5.44 -1.21
C LYS A 31 -13.73 5.69 -0.53
N ASN A 32 -13.76 5.61 0.80
CA ASN A 32 -12.54 5.48 1.59
C ASN A 32 -11.92 4.10 1.32
N VAL A 33 -10.62 4.06 1.04
CA VAL A 33 -9.91 2.82 0.72
C VAL A 33 -8.62 2.73 1.52
N HIS A 34 -8.45 1.60 2.20
CA HIS A 34 -7.19 1.22 2.82
C HIS A 34 -6.45 0.27 1.88
N SER A 35 -5.14 0.47 1.71
CA SER A 35 -4.34 -0.42 0.86
C SER A 35 -2.96 -0.63 1.45
N VAL A 36 -2.53 -1.90 1.46
CA VAL A 36 -1.15 -2.28 1.73
C VAL A 36 -0.49 -2.59 0.40
N LYS A 37 0.65 -1.97 0.12
CA LYS A 37 1.40 -2.11 -1.12
C LYS A 37 2.75 -2.74 -0.83
N LEU A 38 2.97 -3.91 -1.40
CA LEU A 38 4.28 -4.54 -1.42
C LEU A 38 4.82 -4.49 -2.84
N SER A 39 6.07 -4.06 -2.98
CA SER A 39 6.82 -4.03 -4.23
C SER A 39 8.24 -4.52 -3.95
N TYR A 40 9.01 -4.80 -5.01
CA TYR A 40 10.36 -5.35 -4.87
C TYR A 40 11.28 -4.52 -3.95
N LEU A 41 11.14 -3.20 -3.96
CA LEU A 41 11.99 -2.27 -3.19
C LEU A 41 11.20 -1.40 -2.20
N SER A 42 9.90 -1.65 -2.00
CA SER A 42 9.16 -0.86 -1.02
C SER A 42 7.98 -1.60 -0.42
N LEU A 43 7.74 -1.34 0.86
CA LEU A 43 6.52 -1.65 1.57
C LEU A 43 5.82 -0.34 1.91
N GLY A 44 4.51 -0.27 1.73
CA GLY A 44 3.75 0.92 2.05
C GLY A 44 2.33 0.64 2.46
N TYR A 45 1.75 1.60 3.16
CA TYR A 45 0.35 1.66 3.50
C TYR A 45 -0.21 2.98 2.99
N SER A 46 -1.37 2.93 2.34
CA SER A 46 -2.09 4.11 1.88
C SER A 46 -3.53 4.12 2.36
N TYR A 47 -4.01 5.31 2.65
CA TYR A 47 -5.39 5.61 2.96
C TYR A 47 -5.92 6.67 1.99
N GLU A 48 -6.85 6.26 1.14
CA GLU A 48 -7.63 7.18 0.32
C GLU A 48 -8.85 7.63 1.10
N HIS A 49 -8.96 8.94 1.31
CA HIS A 49 -10.07 9.58 1.97
C HIS A 49 -10.92 10.33 0.94
N ALA A 50 -12.19 9.97 0.80
CA ALA A 50 -13.14 10.62 -0.09
C ALA A 50 -13.55 11.99 0.47
N ILE A 51 -13.39 13.03 -0.35
CA ILE A 51 -13.80 14.40 -0.03
C ILE A 51 -15.14 14.72 -0.70
N THR A 52 -15.31 14.28 -1.94
CA THR A 52 -16.55 14.46 -2.72
C THR A 52 -16.89 13.16 -3.43
N LYS A 53 -18.02 13.13 -4.16
CA LYS A 53 -18.39 11.96 -4.98
C LYS A 53 -17.36 11.58 -6.05
N GLN A 54 -16.40 12.46 -6.37
CA GLN A 54 -15.39 12.24 -7.42
C GLN A 54 -13.97 12.59 -6.99
N ALA A 55 -13.75 13.16 -5.81
CA ALA A 55 -12.44 13.59 -5.34
C ALA A 55 -12.02 12.86 -4.07
N VAL A 56 -10.75 12.48 -4.00
CA VAL A 56 -10.12 11.87 -2.83
C VAL A 56 -8.78 12.54 -2.53
N ILE A 57 -8.32 12.45 -1.28
CA ILE A 57 -6.91 12.63 -0.92
C ILE A 57 -6.35 11.26 -0.55
N ASN A 58 -5.31 10.84 -1.26
CA ASN A 58 -4.52 9.66 -0.93
C ASN A 58 -3.35 10.06 -0.03
N SER A 59 -3.35 9.56 1.20
CA SER A 59 -2.23 9.68 2.15
C SER A 59 -1.47 8.37 2.21
N GLU A 60 -0.16 8.40 2.01
CA GLU A 60 0.66 7.19 1.92
C GLU A 60 1.94 7.32 2.74
N ILE A 61 2.26 6.26 3.47
CA ILE A 61 3.55 6.08 4.15
C ILE A 61 4.22 4.86 3.53
N LYS A 62 5.47 5.01 3.11
CA LYS A 62 6.27 3.95 2.49
C LYS A 62 7.63 3.84 3.17
N LEU A 63 8.15 2.62 3.22
CA LEU A 63 9.55 2.34 3.46
C LEU A 63 10.16 1.88 2.14
N LEU A 64 11.09 2.67 1.59
CA LEU A 64 11.83 2.31 0.38
C LEU A 64 13.19 1.73 0.77
N TYR A 65 13.60 0.69 0.07
CA TYR A 65 14.93 0.12 0.15
C TYR A 65 15.72 0.54 -1.10
N GLY A 66 16.94 1.01 -0.91
CA GLY A 66 17.85 1.41 -1.97
C GLY A 66 19.26 0.91 -1.71
N PHE A 67 20.05 0.77 -2.78
CA PHE A 67 21.47 0.46 -2.71
C PHE A 67 22.21 1.23 -3.81
N GLY A 68 23.47 1.56 -3.56
CA GLY A 68 24.28 2.32 -4.50
C GLY A 68 25.78 2.26 -4.19
N ALA A 69 26.58 2.88 -5.04
CA ALA A 69 28.02 3.01 -4.86
C ALA A 69 28.39 4.50 -4.87
N ASN A 70 29.22 4.92 -3.93
CA ASN A 70 29.73 6.29 -3.86
C ASN A 70 31.22 6.32 -4.24
N THR A 71 31.63 7.32 -5.02
CA THR A 71 33.01 7.58 -5.45
C THR A 71 33.66 8.81 -4.79
N ILE A 72 32.95 9.48 -3.88
CA ILE A 72 33.33 10.82 -3.37
C ILE A 72 34.39 10.77 -2.25
N ILE A 73 34.68 9.62 -1.65
CA ILE A 73 35.73 9.49 -0.62
C ILE A 73 36.83 8.57 -1.17
N SER A 74 37.89 9.19 -1.69
CA SER A 74 39.22 8.66 -2.00
C SER A 74 39.31 7.16 -2.32
N SER A 75 39.33 6.85 -3.62
CA SER A 75 39.88 5.64 -4.24
C SER A 75 39.26 4.28 -3.89
N SER A 76 38.26 4.21 -3.02
CA SER A 76 37.57 2.96 -2.65
C SER A 76 36.08 3.06 -2.97
N ARG A 77 35.55 2.15 -3.81
CA ARG A 77 34.10 2.04 -4.05
C ARG A 77 33.44 1.61 -2.75
N VAL A 78 32.74 2.54 -2.08
CA VAL A 78 31.93 2.21 -0.91
C VAL A 78 30.51 1.94 -1.39
N ASN A 79 30.09 0.68 -1.30
CA ASN A 79 28.70 0.30 -1.49
C ASN A 79 27.90 0.70 -0.25
N TYR A 80 26.70 1.24 -0.44
CA TYR A 80 25.80 1.59 0.64
C TYR A 80 24.41 0.99 0.39
N TYR A 81 23.70 0.77 1.50
CA TYR A 81 22.30 0.38 1.54
C TYR A 81 21.54 1.44 2.33
N ALA A 82 20.33 1.75 1.91
CA ALA A 82 19.50 2.79 2.52
C ALA A 82 18.08 2.29 2.70
N LEU A 83 17.51 2.60 3.87
CA LEU A 83 16.08 2.52 4.13
C LEU A 83 15.56 3.94 4.27
N ILE A 84 14.62 4.31 3.39
CA ILE A 84 14.13 5.67 3.24
C ILE A 84 12.63 5.68 3.57
N PRO A 85 12.23 6.23 4.72
CA PRO A 85 10.82 6.50 4.97
C PRO A 85 10.35 7.63 4.05
N LEU A 86 9.18 7.45 3.43
CA LEU A 86 8.58 8.42 2.54
C LEU A 86 7.11 8.61 2.92
N ILE A 87 6.70 9.86 3.07
CA ILE A 87 5.32 10.25 3.26
C ILE A 87 4.88 10.97 1.99
N ARG A 88 3.69 10.64 1.49
CA ARG A 88 3.10 11.25 0.29
C ARG A 88 1.65 11.63 0.56
N LEU A 89 1.29 12.82 0.12
CA LEU A 89 -0.09 13.31 0.05
C LEU A 89 -0.41 13.62 -1.41
N GLU A 90 -1.46 13.01 -1.93
CA GLU A 90 -1.80 13.07 -3.35
C GLU A 90 -3.31 13.31 -3.53
N PRO A 91 -3.75 14.50 -3.97
CA PRO A 91 -5.14 14.71 -4.35
C PRO A 91 -5.43 13.99 -5.68
N ARG A 92 -6.58 13.34 -5.79
CA ARG A 92 -7.03 12.65 -7.02
C ARG A 92 -8.47 13.00 -7.35
N TYR A 93 -8.74 13.18 -8.65
CA TYR A 93 -10.07 13.47 -9.18
C TYR A 93 -10.48 12.47 -10.27
N TYR A 94 -11.60 11.79 -10.05
CA TYR A 94 -12.13 10.75 -10.92
C TYR A 94 -13.27 11.29 -11.79
N TYR A 95 -12.91 11.97 -12.86
CA TYR A 95 -13.85 12.64 -13.79
C TYR A 95 -14.95 11.71 -14.34
N ASN A 96 -14.65 10.43 -14.57
CA ASN A 96 -15.58 9.44 -15.11
C ASN A 96 -16.35 8.62 -14.06
N PHE A 97 -16.13 8.86 -12.77
CA PHE A 97 -16.67 8.00 -11.71
C PHE A 97 -18.20 7.91 -11.76
N LEU A 98 -18.89 9.06 -11.68
CA LEU A 98 -20.35 9.12 -11.70
C LEU A 98 -20.95 8.51 -12.98
N LYS A 99 -20.30 8.71 -14.13
CA LYS A 99 -20.73 8.12 -15.41
C LYS A 99 -20.67 6.59 -15.40
N ARG A 100 -19.72 6.00 -14.65
CA ARG A 100 -19.59 4.54 -14.49
C ARG A 100 -20.61 4.01 -13.49
N THR A 101 -20.74 4.67 -12.34
CA THR A 101 -21.72 4.33 -11.32
C THR A 101 -23.14 4.31 -11.88
N ASN A 102 -23.52 5.33 -12.67
CA ASN A 102 -24.84 5.40 -13.33
C ASN A 102 -25.07 4.29 -14.36
N LYS A 103 -24.01 3.62 -14.83
CA LYS A 103 -24.08 2.46 -15.72
C LYS A 103 -24.00 1.13 -14.96
N GLY A 104 -24.05 1.16 -13.63
CA GLY A 104 -23.88 -0.02 -12.77
C GLY A 104 -22.47 -0.60 -12.80
N LYS A 105 -21.45 0.21 -13.10
CA LYS A 105 -20.05 -0.19 -13.21
C LYS A 105 -19.15 0.43 -12.15
#